data_AF-A0A8J7NE80-F1
#
_entry.id   AF-A0A8J7NE80-F1
#
_cell.length_a   1.000
_cell.length_b   1.000
_cell.length_c   1.000
_cell.angle_alpha   90.00
_cell.angle_beta   90.00
_cell.angle_gamma   90.00
#
_symmetry.space_group_name_H-M   'P 1'
#
loop_
_entity.id
_entity.type
_entity.pdbx_description
1 polymer ?
#
loop_
_entity_poly.entity_id
_entity_poly.type
_entity_poly.pdbx_seq_one_letter_code
_entity_poly.pdbx_strand_id
1 'polypeptide(L)'
;MVHRMLLVRIGGKYVHLLKMFGALFTFGCAFNVLFSAYQLSVAVDNAEWLYRLNNISSGDMFGQITGPIASIFIWLALMVLGLSIYRSDRTVLPLEEDWEDTSAPKSAQRSAPRTGARMAVRARSASGRRK
;
A
#
# COMPACT_ATOMS: atom_id res chain seq x y z
N MET A 1 -5.17 -14.33 -22.81
CA MET A 1 -3.71 -14.51 -22.68
C MET A 1 -2.95 -13.21 -22.33
N VAL A 2 -3.54 -12.23 -21.59
CA VAL A 2 -2.95 -10.86 -21.49
C VAL A 2 -2.73 -10.34 -20.05
N HIS A 3 -3.01 -11.12 -18.99
CA HIS A 3 -2.98 -10.60 -17.61
C HIS A 3 -1.77 -11.01 -16.74
N ARG A 4 -0.58 -11.18 -17.33
CA ARG A 4 0.65 -11.45 -16.55
C ARG A 4 1.68 -10.32 -16.55
N MET A 5 1.37 -9.15 -17.12
CA MET A 5 2.38 -8.10 -17.38
C MET A 5 2.70 -7.15 -16.22
N LEU A 6 2.10 -7.28 -15.03
CA LEU A 6 2.24 -6.29 -13.94
C LEU A 6 2.89 -6.84 -12.64
N LEU A 7 3.53 -8.01 -12.70
CA LEU A 7 4.23 -8.62 -11.57
C LEU A 7 5.75 -8.47 -11.76
N VAL A 8 6.40 -7.68 -10.90
CA VAL A 8 7.87 -7.55 -10.89
C VAL A 8 8.41 -8.37 -9.73
N ARG A 9 9.40 -9.23 -10.00
CA ARG A 9 10.06 -10.04 -8.97
C ARG A 9 11.20 -9.23 -8.34
N ILE A 10 11.08 -8.92 -7.05
CA ILE A 10 12.09 -8.18 -6.28
C ILE A 10 12.41 -9.02 -5.03
N GLY A 11 13.66 -9.43 -4.87
CA GLY A 11 14.12 -10.18 -3.68
C GLY A 11 13.42 -11.53 -3.48
N GLY A 12 13.04 -12.21 -4.56
CA GLY A 12 12.33 -13.50 -4.50
C GLY A 12 10.83 -13.39 -4.27
N LYS A 13 10.29 -12.20 -3.97
CA LYS A 13 8.86 -11.94 -3.84
C LYS A 13 8.32 -11.22 -5.08
N TYR A 14 7.09 -11.53 -5.46
CA TYR A 14 6.39 -10.80 -6.51
C TYR A 14 5.70 -9.58 -5.91
N VAL A 15 5.98 -8.40 -6.44
CA VAL A 15 5.33 -7.16 -6.02
C VAL A 15 4.56 -6.59 -7.21
N HIS A 16 3.32 -6.19 -6.96
CA HIS A 16 2.51 -5.49 -7.95
C HIS A 16 3.09 -4.10 -8.22
N LEU A 17 3.33 -3.82 -9.50
CA LEU A 17 3.79 -2.52 -10.00
C LEU A 17 2.89 -1.37 -9.55
N LEU A 18 1.57 -1.61 -9.45
CA LEU A 18 0.60 -0.62 -8.99
C LEU A 18 0.87 -0.16 -7.55
N LYS A 19 1.30 -1.07 -6.67
CA LYS A 19 1.61 -0.79 -5.28
C LYS A 19 2.90 0.03 -5.14
N MET A 20 3.90 -0.29 -5.97
CA MET A 20 5.13 0.48 -6.08
C MET A 20 4.86 1.89 -6.64
N PHE A 21 4.01 1.99 -7.65
CA PHE A 21 3.62 3.27 -8.24
C PHE A 21 2.87 4.15 -7.24
N GLY A 22 1.90 3.58 -6.51
CA GLY A 22 1.19 4.30 -5.44
C GLY A 22 2.14 4.80 -4.35
N ALA A 23 3.09 3.97 -3.91
CA ALA A 23 4.09 4.37 -2.92
C ALA A 23 5.00 5.51 -3.43
N LEU A 24 5.57 5.38 -4.64
CA LEU A 24 6.38 6.43 -5.27
C LEU A 24 5.59 7.72 -5.46
N PHE A 25 4.33 7.63 -5.89
CA PHE A 25 3.45 8.77 -6.06
C PHE A 25 3.19 9.49 -4.72
N THR A 26 2.88 8.74 -3.65
CA THR A 26 2.71 9.35 -2.31
C THR A 26 3.99 10.01 -1.80
N PHE A 27 5.15 9.41 -2.07
CA PHE A 27 6.45 10.00 -1.72
C PHE A 27 6.71 11.31 -2.48
N GLY A 28 6.41 11.33 -3.79
CA GLY A 28 6.51 12.53 -4.62
C GLY A 28 5.57 13.65 -4.14
N CYS A 29 4.35 13.31 -3.74
CA CYS A 29 3.43 14.30 -3.15
C CYS A 29 3.96 14.87 -1.84
N ALA A 30 4.47 14.02 -0.93
CA ALA A 30 5.05 14.47 0.33
C ALA A 30 6.24 15.42 0.11
N PHE A 31 7.10 15.12 -0.86
CA PHE A 31 8.21 16.00 -1.23
C PHE A 31 7.72 17.37 -1.74
N ASN A 32 6.69 17.39 -2.58
CA ASN A 32 6.11 18.65 -3.08
C ASN A 32 5.41 19.47 -1.99
N VAL A 33 4.80 18.82 -1.01
CA VAL A 33 4.27 19.51 0.18
C VAL A 33 5.40 20.18 0.95
N LEU A 34 6.52 19.48 1.17
CA LEU A 34 7.68 20.03 1.87
C LEU A 34 8.30 21.21 1.10
N PHE A 35 8.43 21.07 -0.23
CA PHE A 35 8.92 22.15 -1.09
C PHE A 35 7.99 23.38 -1.07
N SER A 36 6.67 23.16 -1.07
CA SER A 36 5.70 24.26 -0.99
C SER A 36 5.72 24.93 0.39
N ALA A 37 5.97 24.18 1.46
CA ALA A 37 6.17 24.74 2.80
C ALA A 37 7.44 25.59 2.87
N TYR A 38 8.52 25.17 2.22
CA TYR A 38 9.73 25.98 2.07
C TYR A 38 9.47 27.28 1.30
N GLN A 39 8.79 27.20 0.15
CA GLN A 39 8.37 28.37 -0.63
C GLN A 39 7.51 29.33 0.19
N LEU A 40 6.61 28.80 1.03
CA LEU A 40 5.78 29.59 1.93
C LEU A 40 6.64 30.35 2.95
N SER A 41 7.63 29.71 3.57
CA SER A 41 8.57 30.38 4.48
C SER A 41 9.28 31.54 3.80
N VAL A 42 9.82 31.30 2.60
CA VAL A 42 10.51 32.34 1.82
C VAL A 42 9.55 33.49 1.45
N ALA A 43 8.30 33.18 1.09
CA ALA A 43 7.31 34.19 0.76
C ALA A 43 6.94 35.06 1.99
N VAL A 44 6.85 34.46 3.18
CA VAL A 44 6.58 35.18 4.43
C VAL A 44 7.75 36.11 4.77
N ASP A 45 8.99 35.62 4.69
CA ASP A 45 10.18 36.43 4.97
C ASP A 45 10.29 37.63 4.00
N ASN A 46 10.04 37.39 2.71
CA ASN A 46 10.03 38.44 1.69
C ASN A 46 8.92 39.48 1.93
N ALA A 47 7.73 39.01 2.33
CA ALA A 47 6.60 39.89 2.61
C ALA A 47 6.88 40.79 3.82
N GLU A 48 7.51 40.28 4.88
CA GLU A 48 7.91 41.10 6.03
C GLU A 48 8.93 42.17 5.63
N TRP A 49 9.95 41.79 4.85
CA TRP A 49 10.97 42.72 4.38
C TRP A 49 10.37 43.86 3.52
N LEU A 50 9.47 43.49 2.61
CA LEU A 50 8.75 44.43 1.74
C LEU A 50 7.82 45.37 2.52
N TYR A 51 7.12 44.84 3.54
CA TYR A 51 6.26 45.64 4.41
C TYR A 51 7.05 46.72 5.16
N ARG A 52 8.25 46.38 5.66
CA ARG A 52 9.12 47.32 6.37
C ARG A 52 9.64 48.47 5.50
N LEU A 53 9.82 48.25 4.19
CA LEU A 53 10.47 49.20 3.30
C LEU A 53 9.51 50.10 2.51
N ASN A 54 8.37 49.57 2.05
CA ASN A 54 7.62 50.22 0.97
C ASN A 54 6.12 50.44 1.23
N ASN A 55 5.61 50.29 2.47
CA ASN A 55 4.19 50.51 2.79
C ASN A 55 3.25 49.78 1.79
N ILE A 56 3.64 48.56 1.41
CA ILE A 56 2.93 47.78 0.39
C ILE A 56 1.50 47.49 0.86
N SER A 57 0.58 47.54 -0.11
CA SER A 57 -0.83 47.19 0.12
C SER A 57 -0.93 45.76 0.63
N SER A 58 -1.73 45.55 1.68
CA SER A 58 -1.96 44.22 2.25
C SER A 58 -2.43 43.19 1.22
N GLY A 59 -3.08 43.64 0.13
CA GLY A 59 -3.50 42.77 -0.97
C GLY A 59 -2.36 42.05 -1.68
N ASP A 60 -1.23 42.72 -1.89
CA ASP A 60 -0.08 42.12 -2.58
C ASP A 60 0.61 41.05 -1.70
N MET A 61 0.62 41.26 -0.37
CA MET A 61 1.11 40.27 0.59
C MET A 61 0.26 38.99 0.56
N PHE A 62 -1.07 39.14 0.54
CA PHE A 62 -1.96 37.98 0.41
C PHE A 62 -1.75 37.24 -0.90
N GLY A 63 -1.54 37.96 -2.02
CA GLY A 63 -1.25 37.34 -3.31
C GLY A 63 -0.01 36.46 -3.29
N GLN A 64 1.08 36.95 -2.70
CA GLN A 64 2.36 36.21 -2.61
C GLN A 64 2.26 34.96 -1.73
N ILE A 65 1.52 35.03 -0.63
CA ILE A 65 1.37 33.92 0.33
C ILE A 65 0.35 32.87 -0.16
N THR A 66 -0.69 33.31 -0.89
CA THR A 66 -1.77 32.43 -1.35
C THR A 66 -1.28 31.35 -2.31
N GLY A 67 -0.31 31.67 -3.18
CA GLY A 67 0.24 30.71 -4.16
C GLY A 67 0.82 29.44 -3.50
N PRO A 68 1.82 29.58 -2.62
CA PRO A 68 2.38 28.44 -1.89
C PRO A 68 1.34 27.68 -1.05
N ILE A 69 0.40 28.39 -0.41
CA ILE A 69 -0.68 27.74 0.37
C ILE A 69 -1.55 26.87 -0.54
N ALA A 70 -2.01 27.39 -1.67
CA ALA A 70 -2.82 26.63 -2.62
C ALA A 70 -2.07 25.39 -3.14
N SER A 71 -0.77 25.51 -3.39
CA SER A 71 0.09 24.39 -3.77
C SER A 71 0.10 23.29 -2.70
N ILE A 72 0.26 23.65 -1.42
CA ILE A 72 0.20 22.68 -0.31
C ILE A 72 -1.12 21.91 -0.32
N PHE A 73 -2.25 22.60 -0.46
CA PHE A 73 -3.57 21.96 -0.47
C PHE A 73 -3.75 21.01 -1.66
N ILE A 74 -3.30 21.40 -2.85
CA ILE A 74 -3.38 20.56 -4.06
C ILE A 74 -2.56 19.29 -3.87
N TRP A 75 -1.31 19.40 -3.41
CA TRP A 75 -0.45 18.24 -3.20
C TRP A 75 -0.93 17.34 -2.07
N LEU A 76 -1.51 17.93 -1.02
CA LEU A 76 -2.13 17.18 0.08
C LEU A 76 -3.37 16.41 -0.40
N ALA A 77 -4.22 17.04 -1.21
CA ALA A 77 -5.37 16.36 -1.84
C ALA A 77 -4.92 15.21 -2.75
N LEU A 78 -3.89 15.43 -3.58
CA LEU A 78 -3.29 14.38 -4.41
C LEU A 78 -2.68 13.26 -3.55
N MET A 79 -2.05 13.57 -2.42
CA MET A 79 -1.53 12.56 -1.50
C MET A 79 -2.65 11.67 -0.94
N VAL A 80 -3.79 12.26 -0.55
CA VAL A 80 -4.99 11.52 -0.09
C VAL A 80 -5.57 10.65 -1.21
N LEU A 81 -5.60 11.16 -2.45
CA LEU A 81 -6.03 10.40 -3.62
C LEU A 81 -5.09 9.21 -3.88
N GLY A 82 -3.77 9.44 -3.80
CA GLY A 82 -2.75 8.40 -3.95
C GLY A 82 -2.87 7.31 -2.88
N LEU A 83 -3.11 7.71 -1.63
CA LEU A 83 -3.38 6.78 -0.52
C LEU A 83 -4.68 5.99 -0.73
N SER A 84 -5.71 6.61 -1.29
CA SER A 84 -6.97 5.95 -1.62
C SER A 84 -6.77 4.87 -2.69
N ILE A 85 -6.00 5.17 -3.75
CA ILE A 85 -5.65 4.19 -4.78
C ILE A 85 -4.80 3.07 -4.19
N TYR A 86 -3.80 3.39 -3.35
CA TYR A 86 -2.96 2.40 -2.69
C TYR A 86 -3.77 1.44 -1.80
N ARG A 87 -4.84 1.94 -1.15
CA ARG A 87 -5.72 1.11 -0.31
C ARG A 87 -6.76 0.31 -1.10
N SER A 88 -7.14 0.77 -2.30
CA SER A 88 -8.16 0.13 -3.13
C SER A 88 -7.82 -1.32 -3.52
N ASP A 89 -6.54 -1.68 -3.48
CA ASP A 89 -6.05 -3.03 -3.78
C ASP A 89 -6.65 -4.10 -2.83
N ARG A 90 -6.93 -3.74 -1.56
CA ARG A 90 -7.57 -4.68 -0.61
C ARG A 90 -9.04 -4.98 -0.92
N THR A 91 -9.70 -4.11 -1.67
CA THR A 91 -11.16 -4.18 -1.90
C THR A 91 -11.55 -4.71 -3.27
N VAL A 92 -10.69 -4.54 -4.28
CA VAL A 92 -11.07 -4.83 -5.68
C VAL A 92 -10.44 -6.12 -6.20
N LEU A 93 -9.30 -6.56 -5.65
CA LEU A 93 -8.59 -7.75 -6.10
C LEU A 93 -7.98 -8.50 -4.91
N PRO A 94 -8.70 -9.45 -4.29
CA PRO A 94 -8.08 -10.43 -3.40
C PRO A 94 -7.18 -11.35 -4.25
N LEU A 95 -5.98 -10.86 -4.58
CA LEU A 95 -4.94 -11.56 -5.33
C LEU A 95 -3.88 -12.09 -4.35
N GLU A 96 -4.36 -12.80 -3.33
CA GLU A 96 -3.59 -13.91 -2.78
C GLU A 96 -3.83 -15.10 -3.72
N GLU A 97 -3.32 -15.01 -4.95
CA GLU A 97 -2.98 -16.24 -5.65
C GLU A 97 -1.75 -16.77 -4.91
N ASP A 98 -2.02 -17.53 -3.84
CA ASP A 98 -1.10 -18.53 -3.34
C ASP A 98 -0.58 -19.24 -4.59
N TRP A 99 0.67 -18.98 -4.95
CA TRP A 99 1.40 -19.83 -5.88
C TRP A 99 1.56 -21.14 -5.13
N GLU A 100 0.49 -21.91 -5.05
CA GLU A 100 0.52 -23.23 -4.50
C GLU A 100 1.54 -23.96 -5.38
N ASP A 101 2.65 -24.33 -4.74
CA ASP A 101 3.83 -24.91 -5.36
C ASP A 101 3.40 -26.16 -6.13
N THR A 102 2.96 -25.97 -7.37
CA THR A 102 2.55 -27.04 -8.28
C THR A 102 3.79 -27.85 -8.71
N SER A 103 4.97 -27.40 -8.27
CA SER A 103 6.23 -28.10 -8.32
C SER A 103 6.34 -29.24 -7.30
N ALA A 104 5.46 -29.31 -6.27
CA ALA A 104 5.43 -30.45 -5.36
C ALA A 104 5.05 -31.71 -6.15
N PRO A 105 5.99 -32.65 -6.38
CA PRO A 105 5.70 -33.80 -7.19
C PRO A 105 4.66 -34.64 -6.45
N LYS A 106 3.56 -34.94 -7.15
CA LYS A 106 2.45 -35.80 -6.71
C LYS A 106 2.90 -37.18 -6.15
N SER A 107 4.17 -37.54 -6.33
CA SER A 107 4.82 -38.72 -5.77
C SER A 107 5.07 -38.63 -4.25
N ALA A 108 5.22 -37.45 -3.66
CA ALA A 108 5.47 -37.31 -2.22
C ALA A 108 4.20 -37.50 -1.35
N GLN A 109 3.02 -37.34 -1.94
CA GLN A 109 1.75 -37.46 -1.22
C GLN A 109 1.20 -38.91 -1.17
N ARG A 110 1.85 -39.85 -1.87
CA ARG A 110 1.41 -41.26 -1.95
C ARG A 110 2.07 -42.20 -0.93
N SER A 111 3.01 -41.72 -0.11
CA SER A 111 3.77 -42.57 0.83
C SER A 111 3.33 -42.47 2.29
N ALA A 112 2.30 -41.67 2.64
CA ALA A 112 1.75 -41.69 3.99
C ALA A 112 0.98 -43.02 4.22
N PRO A 113 1.44 -43.90 5.12
CA PRO A 113 0.82 -45.20 5.33
C PRO A 113 -0.55 -45.02 5.98
N ARG A 114 -1.60 -45.43 5.26
CA ARG A 114 -2.99 -45.47 5.76
C ARG A 114 -3.17 -46.69 6.68
N THR A 115 -2.31 -46.85 7.69
CA THR A 115 -2.19 -48.10 8.48
C THR A 115 -2.78 -48.00 9.89
N GLY A 116 -3.22 -46.84 10.34
CA GLY A 116 -3.73 -46.66 11.72
C GLY A 116 -5.25 -46.81 11.90
N ALA A 117 -6.07 -46.53 10.88
CA ALA A 117 -7.51 -46.31 11.11
C ALA A 117 -8.38 -47.58 11.11
N ARG A 118 -7.84 -48.76 10.79
CA ARG A 118 -8.63 -50.02 10.77
C ARG A 118 -8.57 -50.85 12.04
N MET A 119 -7.71 -50.53 13.02
CA MET A 119 -7.62 -51.32 14.27
C MET A 119 -8.52 -50.83 15.41
N ALA A 120 -9.03 -49.60 15.37
CA ALA A 120 -9.85 -49.07 16.47
C ALA A 120 -11.31 -49.60 16.48
N VAL A 121 -11.81 -50.19 15.38
CA VAL A 121 -13.21 -50.64 15.28
C VAL A 121 -13.42 -52.05 15.83
N ARG A 122 -12.36 -52.84 16.07
CA ARG A 122 -12.51 -54.23 16.55
C ARG A 122 -12.51 -54.39 18.08
N ALA A 123 -12.20 -53.35 18.84
CA ALA A 123 -12.11 -53.42 20.31
C ALA A 123 -13.42 -53.13 21.05
N ARG A 124 -14.48 -52.61 20.40
CA ARG A 124 -15.76 -52.27 21.06
C ARG A 124 -16.82 -53.37 21.06
N SER A 125 -16.57 -54.53 20.44
CA SER A 125 -17.58 -55.60 20.32
C SER A 125 -17.60 -56.61 21.49
N ALA A 126 -16.72 -56.48 22.49
CA ALA A 126 -16.58 -57.52 23.54
C ALA A 126 -17.09 -57.12 24.94
N SER A 127 -17.58 -55.90 25.16
CA SER A 127 -17.84 -55.39 26.53
C SER A 127 -19.31 -55.36 26.97
N GLY A 128 -20.24 -55.94 26.20
CA GLY A 128 -21.68 -55.80 26.46
C GLY A 128 -22.38 -57.11 26.85
N ARG A 129 -21.91 -57.85 27.85
CA ARG A 129 -22.65 -59.00 28.40
C ARG A 129 -22.27 -59.32 29.83
N ARG A 130 -22.85 -58.62 30.81
CA ARG A 130 -23.06 -59.15 32.17
C ARG A 130 -24.05 -58.28 32.96
N LYS A 131 -25.23 -58.90 33.14
CA LYS A 131 -26.20 -58.82 34.23
C LYS A 131 -26.86 -57.47 34.51
#